data_AF-A0A800M4E7-F1
#
_entry.id   AF-A0A800M4E7-F1
#
_cell.length_a   1.000
_cell.length_b   1.000
_cell.length_c   1.000
_cell.angle_alpha   90.00
_cell.angle_beta   90.00
_cell.angle_gamma   90.00
#
_symmetry.space_group_name_H-M   'P 1'
#
loop_
_entity.id
_entity.type
_entity.pdbx_description
1 polymer ?
#
loop_
_entity_poly.entity_id
_entity_poly.type
_entity_poly.pdbx_seq_one_letter_code
_entity_poly.pdbx_strand_id
1 'polypeptide(L)'
;MSAPNAPASPFVLGIDPGMVTGLAAYVPAENALAFVTSAGPLQALRLLTAWHREGALAAAVIEDSRPLPVYARHRNVNRGERDRIARSVGRVDVLTELYAELLRSLDVPVRTREPVRSAKWTAADLARITGYASRTNEHGRDAARLVFGCRIPKPPAHRPATPRASRGRNVSADTSAPPSPEPGPPPVRFRHEE
;
A
#
# COMPACT_ATOMS: atom_id res chain seq x y z
N MET A 1 6.15 19.80 -0.04
CA MET A 1 7.33 18.91 0.04
C MET A 1 7.34 18.05 -1.20
N SER A 2 8.42 18.05 -1.97
CA SER A 2 8.56 17.15 -3.13
C SER A 2 8.60 15.69 -2.66
N ALA A 3 8.02 14.80 -3.44
CA ALA A 3 8.08 13.36 -3.22
C ALA A 3 9.53 12.87 -3.18
N PRO A 4 9.91 11.95 -2.27
CA PRO A 4 11.21 11.30 -2.37
C PRO A 4 11.23 10.36 -3.57
N ASN A 5 12.34 10.40 -4.33
CA ASN A 5 12.61 9.43 -5.38
C ASN A 5 12.79 8.03 -4.76
N ALA A 6 12.54 6.98 -5.54
CA ALA A 6 12.88 5.63 -5.11
C ALA A 6 14.40 5.50 -4.89
N PRO A 7 14.85 4.71 -3.90
CA PRO A 7 16.25 4.30 -3.82
C PRO A 7 16.62 3.40 -5.02
N ALA A 8 17.91 3.33 -5.32
CA ALA A 8 18.43 2.51 -6.41
C ALA A 8 18.24 1.00 -6.18
N SER A 9 18.24 0.57 -4.91
CA SER A 9 18.01 -0.82 -4.49
C SER A 9 16.53 -1.06 -4.16
N PRO A 10 15.95 -2.21 -4.54
CA PRO A 10 14.59 -2.57 -4.11
C PRO A 10 14.45 -2.53 -2.59
N PHE A 11 13.33 -2.00 -2.12
CA PHE A 11 13.10 -1.72 -0.70
C PHE A 11 11.79 -2.31 -0.19
N VAL A 12 11.75 -2.44 1.14
CA VAL A 12 10.57 -2.76 1.91
C VAL A 12 9.90 -1.47 2.33
N LEU A 13 8.63 -1.31 2.00
CA LEU A 13 7.87 -0.15 2.42
C LEU A 13 7.12 -0.40 3.72
N GLY A 14 7.33 0.45 4.72
CA GLY A 14 6.49 0.56 5.91
C GLY A 14 5.39 1.59 5.67
N ILE A 15 4.16 1.26 6.04
CA ILE A 15 3.00 2.14 5.92
C ILE A 15 2.28 2.22 7.26
N ASP A 16 2.17 3.44 7.80
CA ASP A 16 1.30 3.78 8.93
C ASP A 16 0.05 4.50 8.39
N PRO A 17 -1.11 3.83 8.27
CA PRO A 17 -2.28 4.40 7.60
C PRO A 17 -2.97 5.51 8.40
N GLY A 18 -3.25 6.63 7.72
CA GLY A 18 -4.02 7.73 8.31
C GLY A 18 -4.22 8.88 7.33
N MET A 19 -4.79 10.01 7.79
CA MET A 19 -4.84 11.23 6.96
C MET A 19 -3.46 11.82 6.71
N VAL A 20 -2.51 11.53 7.59
CA VAL A 20 -1.09 11.73 7.38
C VAL A 20 -0.49 10.33 7.41
N THR A 21 -0.40 9.70 6.24
CA THR A 21 0.14 8.36 6.08
C THR A 21 1.64 8.40 6.27
N GLY A 22 2.16 7.69 7.28
CA GLY A 22 3.58 7.49 7.46
C GLY A 22 4.13 6.53 6.41
N LEU A 23 5.29 6.84 5.83
CA LEU A 23 5.96 6.03 4.83
C LEU A 23 7.45 5.91 5.16
N ALA A 24 7.99 4.70 5.15
CA ALA A 24 9.41 4.46 5.35
C ALA A 24 9.94 3.38 4.41
N ALA A 25 11.03 3.67 3.69
CA ALA A 25 11.71 2.68 2.86
C ALA A 25 12.90 2.11 3.60
N TYR A 26 12.88 0.80 3.84
CA TYR A 26 14.00 0.05 4.39
C TYR A 26 14.64 -0.80 3.29
N VAL A 27 15.95 -0.67 3.10
CA VAL A 27 16.74 -1.43 2.13
C VAL A 27 17.45 -2.56 2.87
N PRO A 28 16.98 -3.83 2.79
CA PRO A 28 17.53 -4.91 3.61
C PRO A 28 19.00 -5.23 3.31
N ALA A 29 19.42 -5.06 2.05
CA ALA A 29 20.80 -5.29 1.63
C ALA A 29 21.80 -4.34 2.30
N GLU A 30 21.35 -3.11 2.61
CA GLU A 30 22.16 -2.06 3.21
C GLU A 30 21.90 -1.95 4.72
N ASN A 31 20.90 -2.68 5.24
CA ASN A 31 20.39 -2.55 6.60
C ASN A 31 20.13 -1.07 7.00
N ALA A 32 19.59 -0.30 6.06
CA ALA A 32 19.44 1.15 6.18
C ALA A 32 18.06 1.63 5.75
N LEU A 33 17.63 2.77 6.30
CA LEU A 33 16.45 3.49 5.81
C LEU A 33 16.86 4.43 4.68
N ALA A 34 16.24 4.28 3.51
CA ALA A 34 16.44 5.18 2.38
C ALA A 34 15.68 6.50 2.56
N PHE A 35 14.42 6.42 3.02
CA PHE A 35 13.64 7.58 3.39
C PHE A 35 12.67 7.30 4.52
N VAL A 36 12.32 8.36 5.24
CA VAL A 36 11.25 8.39 6.24
C VAL A 36 10.44 9.67 6.03
N THR A 37 9.17 9.54 5.67
CA THR A 37 8.33 10.68 5.30
C THR A 37 6.85 10.43 5.67
N SER A 38 5.99 11.38 5.32
CA SER A 38 4.54 11.16 5.32
C SER A 38 3.88 11.84 4.13
N ALA A 39 2.70 11.37 3.77
CA ALA A 39 1.89 11.94 2.70
C ALA A 39 0.40 11.89 3.05
N GLY A 40 -0.41 12.72 2.39
CA GLY A 40 -1.86 12.53 2.40
C GLY A 40 -2.26 11.29 1.58
N PRO A 41 -3.49 10.74 1.74
CA PRO A 41 -3.86 9.47 1.13
C PRO A 41 -3.69 9.40 -0.39
N LEU A 42 -4.19 10.40 -1.11
CA LEU A 42 -4.04 10.46 -2.57
C LEU A 42 -2.58 10.50 -3.01
N GLN A 43 -1.75 11.25 -2.28
CA GLN A 43 -0.32 11.35 -2.58
C GLN A 43 0.39 10.02 -2.29
N ALA A 44 0.02 9.32 -1.21
CA ALA A 44 0.54 7.99 -0.92
C ALA A 44 0.21 7.02 -2.06
N LEU A 45 -1.03 6.96 -2.54
CA LEU A 45 -1.40 6.11 -3.68
C LEU A 45 -0.54 6.40 -4.93
N ARG A 46 -0.35 7.68 -5.26
CA ARG A 46 0.51 8.09 -6.39
C ARG A 46 1.95 7.61 -6.24
N LEU A 47 2.51 7.71 -5.03
CA LEU A 47 3.86 7.23 -4.73
C LEU A 47 3.96 5.71 -4.86
N LEU A 48 3.00 4.96 -4.32
CA LEU A 48 2.97 3.50 -4.42
C LEU A 48 2.97 3.04 -5.88
N THR A 49 2.11 3.65 -6.71
CA THR A 49 2.06 3.33 -8.15
C THR A 49 3.36 3.72 -8.86
N ALA A 50 3.96 4.87 -8.54
CA ALA A 50 5.22 5.30 -9.13
C ALA A 50 6.37 4.33 -8.78
N TRP A 51 6.57 4.04 -7.50
CA TRP A 51 7.63 3.12 -7.05
C TRP A 51 7.44 1.70 -7.55
N HIS A 52 6.20 1.24 -7.72
CA HIS A 52 5.92 -0.04 -8.37
C HIS A 52 6.35 -0.04 -9.84
N ARG A 53 6.00 1.00 -10.61
CA ARG A 53 6.39 1.14 -12.03
C ARG A 53 7.91 1.18 -12.23
N GLU A 54 8.63 1.75 -11.26
CA GLU A 54 10.08 1.79 -11.22
C GLU A 54 10.72 0.45 -10.79
N GLY A 55 9.92 -0.54 -10.41
CA GLY A 55 10.41 -1.84 -9.92
C GLY A 55 11.08 -1.77 -8.55
N ALA A 56 10.86 -0.69 -7.79
CA ALA A 56 11.57 -0.42 -6.55
C ALA A 56 10.92 -1.08 -5.31
N LEU A 57 9.64 -1.44 -5.37
CA LEU A 57 8.94 -2.09 -4.25
C LEU A 57 9.18 -3.59 -4.23
N ALA A 58 9.94 -4.08 -3.23
CA ALA A 58 10.12 -5.51 -3.00
C ALA A 58 8.96 -6.13 -2.21
N ALA A 59 8.41 -5.40 -1.24
CA ALA A 59 7.26 -5.76 -0.43
C ALA A 59 6.77 -4.55 0.39
N ALA A 60 5.63 -4.72 1.06
CA ALA A 60 5.12 -3.75 2.03
C ALA A 60 4.71 -4.38 3.37
N VAL A 61 4.87 -3.62 4.44
CA VAL A 61 4.35 -3.89 5.77
C VAL A 61 3.43 -2.74 6.18
N ILE A 62 2.17 -3.06 6.46
CA ILE A 62 1.14 -2.08 6.79
C ILE A 62 0.75 -2.24 8.25
N GLU A 63 0.73 -1.16 9.02
CA GLU A 63 0.15 -1.16 10.36
C GLU A 63 -1.36 -1.43 10.28
N ASP A 64 -1.85 -2.33 11.13
CA ASP A 64 -3.25 -2.73 11.18
C ASP A 64 -3.75 -2.67 12.62
N SER A 65 -4.50 -1.61 12.92
CA SER A 65 -5.09 -1.39 14.24
C SER A 65 -6.42 -2.12 14.45
N ARG A 66 -7.00 -2.75 13.41
CA ARG A 66 -8.32 -3.42 13.49
C ARG A 66 -8.43 -4.50 14.56
N PRO A 67 -7.37 -5.29 14.85
CA PRO A 67 -7.43 -6.27 15.94
C PRO A 67 -7.48 -5.66 17.35
N LEU A 68 -7.21 -4.35 17.50
CA LEU A 68 -7.12 -3.74 18.82
C LEU A 68 -8.51 -3.47 19.44
N PRO A 69 -8.66 -3.67 20.77
CA PRO A 69 -9.95 -3.45 21.45
C PRO A 69 -10.19 -1.96 21.75
N VAL A 70 -10.25 -1.12 20.71
CA VAL A 70 -10.34 0.36 20.82
C VAL A 70 -11.53 0.80 21.69
N TYR A 71 -12.73 0.27 21.44
CA TYR A 71 -13.93 0.66 22.20
C TYR A 71 -13.87 0.25 23.67
N ALA A 72 -13.22 -0.86 24.02
CA ALA A 72 -13.06 -1.28 25.40
C ALA A 72 -12.17 -0.29 26.20
N ARG A 73 -11.18 0.31 25.52
CA ARG A 73 -10.28 1.34 26.09
C ARG A 73 -10.97 2.69 26.28
N HIS A 74 -12.03 2.96 25.52
CA HIS A 74 -12.75 4.24 25.52
C HIS A 74 -14.20 4.12 26.06
N ARG A 75 -14.49 3.12 26.88
CA ARG A 75 -15.86 2.82 27.36
C ARG A 75 -16.53 3.95 28.16
N ASN A 76 -15.76 4.82 28.80
CA ASN A 76 -16.25 5.88 29.69
C ASN A 76 -16.23 7.29 29.06
N VAL A 77 -16.00 7.39 27.75
CA VAL A 77 -15.99 8.70 27.07
C VAL A 77 -17.42 9.12 26.69
N ASN A 78 -17.65 10.43 26.62
CA ASN A 78 -18.96 10.97 26.26
C ASN A 78 -19.36 10.59 24.82
N ARG A 79 -20.65 10.76 24.47
CA ARG A 79 -21.18 10.40 23.15
C ARG A 79 -20.42 11.07 21.99
N GLY A 80 -20.12 12.36 22.10
CA GLY A 80 -19.42 13.09 21.05
C GLY A 80 -18.01 12.55 20.79
N GLU A 81 -17.27 12.22 21.85
CA GLU A 81 -15.94 11.61 21.73
C GLU A 81 -16.02 10.19 21.18
N ARG A 82 -17.04 9.40 21.58
CA ARG A 82 -17.29 8.08 20.99
C ARG A 82 -17.52 8.16 19.48
N ASP A 83 -18.35 9.11 19.04
CA ASP A 83 -18.66 9.30 17.62
C ASP A 83 -17.41 9.75 16.83
N ARG A 84 -16.58 10.61 17.44
CA ARG A 84 -15.29 11.03 16.87
C ARG A 84 -14.32 9.85 16.71
N ILE A 85 -14.21 9.01 17.74
CA ILE A 85 -13.38 7.79 17.72
C ILE A 85 -13.88 6.84 16.63
N ALA A 86 -15.18 6.56 16.57
CA ALA A 86 -15.76 5.66 15.57
C ALA A 86 -15.47 6.11 14.13
N ARG A 87 -15.65 7.41 13.84
CA ARG A 87 -15.30 7.98 12.53
C ARG A 87 -13.81 7.89 12.22
N SER A 88 -12.95 8.08 13.22
CA SER A 88 -11.50 7.98 13.03
C SER A 88 -11.07 6.54 12.77
N VAL A 89 -11.64 5.56 13.50
CA VAL A 89 -11.39 4.12 13.31
C VAL A 89 -11.82 3.69 11.92
N GLY A 90 -13.08 3.95 11.54
CA GLY A 90 -13.58 3.55 10.22
C GLY A 90 -12.77 4.13 9.06
N ARG A 91 -12.25 5.35 9.21
CA ARG A 91 -11.34 5.97 8.22
C ARG A 91 -10.00 5.24 8.13
N VAL A 92 -9.38 4.91 9.28
CA VAL A 92 -8.10 4.17 9.29
C VAL A 92 -8.28 2.77 8.71
N ASP A 93 -9.39 2.10 9.03
CA ASP A 93 -9.71 0.77 8.51
C ASP A 93 -9.81 0.76 6.98
N VAL A 94 -10.53 1.75 6.41
CA VAL A 94 -10.65 1.89 4.95
C VAL A 94 -9.29 2.18 4.30
N LEU A 95 -8.47 3.06 4.88
CA LEU A 95 -7.15 3.37 4.32
C LEU A 95 -6.21 2.16 4.40
N THR A 96 -6.27 1.40 5.49
CA THR A 96 -5.50 0.16 5.67
C THR A 96 -5.84 -0.84 4.58
N GLU A 97 -7.13 -1.08 4.34
CA GLU A 97 -7.57 -1.99 3.29
C GLU A 97 -7.22 -1.47 1.89
N LEU A 98 -7.45 -0.18 1.62
CA LEU A 98 -7.18 0.45 0.33
C LEU A 98 -5.70 0.28 -0.08
N TYR A 99 -4.75 0.54 0.82
CA TYR A 99 -3.33 0.36 0.50
C TYR A 99 -2.99 -1.12 0.30
N ALA A 100 -3.56 -2.02 1.11
CA ALA A 100 -3.33 -3.46 0.97
C ALA A 100 -3.87 -4.00 -0.35
N GLU A 101 -5.11 -3.64 -0.72
CA GLU A 101 -5.75 -3.99 -1.99
C GLU A 101 -4.96 -3.45 -3.18
N LEU A 102 -4.58 -2.17 -3.17
CA LEU A 102 -3.77 -1.59 -4.24
C LEU A 102 -2.46 -2.37 -4.42
N LEU A 103 -1.70 -2.59 -3.35
CA LEU A 103 -0.41 -3.26 -3.45
C LEU A 103 -0.54 -4.72 -3.90
N ARG A 104 -1.55 -5.45 -3.42
CA ARG A 104 -1.85 -6.81 -3.90
C ARG A 104 -2.25 -6.82 -5.37
N SER A 105 -3.03 -5.83 -5.83
CA SER A 105 -3.43 -5.70 -7.24
C SER A 105 -2.24 -5.40 -8.17
N LEU A 106 -1.13 -4.90 -7.61
CA LEU A 106 0.14 -4.67 -8.29
C LEU A 106 1.14 -5.82 -8.08
N ASP A 107 0.69 -6.99 -7.63
CA ASP A 107 1.53 -8.16 -7.32
C ASP A 107 2.67 -7.88 -6.32
N VAL A 108 2.54 -6.85 -5.47
CA VAL A 108 3.51 -6.53 -4.41
C VAL A 108 3.15 -7.36 -3.16
N PRO A 109 4.09 -8.14 -2.58
CA PRO A 109 3.84 -8.86 -1.34
C PRO A 109 3.49 -7.91 -0.18
N VAL A 110 2.35 -8.15 0.48
CA VAL A 110 1.88 -7.34 1.63
C VAL A 110 1.80 -8.19 2.88
N ARG A 111 2.28 -7.65 4.00
CA ARG A 111 2.01 -8.17 5.34
C ARG A 111 1.38 -7.08 6.20
N THR A 112 0.42 -7.44 7.05
CA THR A 112 -0.09 -6.55 8.08
C THR A 112 0.61 -6.83 9.41
N ARG A 113 0.73 -5.80 10.27
CA ARG A 113 1.24 -5.92 11.63
C ARG A 113 0.46 -5.04 12.59
N GLU A 114 0.24 -5.53 13.80
CA GLU A 114 -0.31 -4.67 14.86
C GLU A 114 0.62 -3.50 15.18
N PRO A 115 0.07 -2.39 15.71
CA PRO A 115 0.85 -1.24 16.14
C PRO A 115 1.95 -1.61 17.15
N VAL A 116 3.13 -1.03 16.97
CA VAL A 116 4.28 -1.33 17.82
C VAL A 116 4.06 -0.79 19.24
N ARG A 117 3.97 -1.69 20.22
CA ARG A 117 3.64 -1.37 21.62
C ARG A 117 4.77 -0.77 22.44
N SER A 118 6.02 -0.82 21.95
CA SER A 118 7.15 -0.18 22.64
C SER A 118 7.05 1.34 22.60
N ALA A 119 7.88 2.03 23.38
CA ALA A 119 7.93 3.50 23.37
C ALA A 119 8.15 4.04 21.95
N LYS A 120 7.45 5.14 21.62
CA LYS A 120 7.59 5.82 20.33
C LYS A 120 9.03 6.28 20.14
N TRP A 121 9.54 6.17 18.91
CA TRP A 121 10.84 6.72 18.59
C TRP A 121 10.75 8.24 18.46
N THR A 122 11.61 8.94 19.20
CA THR A 122 11.94 10.32 18.89
C THR A 122 12.81 10.39 17.62
N ALA A 123 13.05 11.59 17.08
CA ALA A 123 14.01 11.75 15.99
C ALA A 123 15.42 11.32 16.40
N ALA A 124 15.82 11.58 17.65
CA ALA A 124 17.10 11.15 18.21
C ALA A 124 17.18 9.62 18.34
N ASP A 125 16.10 8.97 18.79
CA ASP A 125 16.04 7.50 18.84
C ASP A 125 16.16 6.89 17.46
N LEU A 126 15.41 7.42 16.47
CA LEU A 126 15.49 6.94 15.09
C LEU A 126 16.92 7.03 14.56
N ALA A 127 17.57 8.18 14.72
CA ALA A 127 18.95 8.39 14.24
C ALA A 127 19.93 7.45 14.96
N ARG A 128 19.81 7.28 16.28
CA ARG A 128 20.65 6.38 17.06
C ARG A 128 20.48 4.91 16.68
N ILE A 129 19.25 4.47 16.40
CA ILE A 129 18.91 3.07 16.13
C ILE A 129 19.20 2.70 14.67
N THR A 130 18.89 3.60 13.74
CA THR A 130 18.86 3.29 12.30
C THR A 130 19.94 4.01 11.48
N GLY A 131 20.62 4.99 12.07
CA GLY A 131 21.53 5.90 11.36
C GLY A 131 20.82 6.99 10.54
N TYR A 132 19.48 7.01 10.49
CA TYR A 132 18.73 7.98 9.69
C TYR A 132 18.67 9.36 10.39
N ALA A 133 19.50 10.30 9.93
CA ALA A 133 19.65 11.63 10.54
C ALA A 133 18.81 12.74 9.88
N SER A 134 18.13 12.46 8.76
CA SER A 134 17.31 13.46 8.07
C SER A 134 16.06 13.84 8.87
N ARG A 135 15.45 14.99 8.54
CA ARG A 135 14.21 15.45 9.18
C ARG A 135 13.09 14.43 9.00
N THR A 136 12.37 14.13 10.08
CA THR A 136 11.23 13.21 10.10
C THR A 136 10.03 13.80 10.82
N ASN A 137 8.89 13.11 10.74
CA ASN A 137 7.71 13.34 11.56
C ASN A 137 7.30 12.04 12.27
N GLU A 138 6.33 12.13 13.17
CA GLU A 138 5.88 11.00 13.99
C GLU A 138 5.36 9.82 13.16
N HIS A 139 4.47 10.07 12.19
CA HIS A 139 3.91 9.05 11.32
C HIS A 139 4.98 8.28 10.53
N GLY A 140 5.94 9.02 9.93
CA GLY A 140 7.06 8.39 9.24
C GLY A 140 7.90 7.53 10.17
N ARG A 141 8.13 7.97 11.42
CA ARG A 141 8.87 7.17 12.41
C ARG A 141 8.11 5.91 12.83
N ASP A 142 6.79 5.99 12.99
CA ASP A 142 5.97 4.80 13.27
C ASP A 142 6.02 3.82 12.08
N ALA A 143 5.95 4.30 10.84
CA ALA A 143 6.18 3.48 9.65
C ALA A 143 7.58 2.85 9.62
N ALA A 144 8.63 3.58 10.02
CA ALA A 144 10.00 3.06 10.09
C ALA A 144 10.13 1.93 11.13
N ARG A 145 9.44 2.02 12.27
CA ARG A 145 9.42 0.98 13.32
C ARG A 145 8.82 -0.33 12.84
N LEU A 146 7.93 -0.29 11.85
CA LEU A 146 7.31 -1.50 11.29
C LEU A 146 8.30 -2.32 10.45
N VAL A 147 9.24 -1.65 9.77
CA VAL A 147 10.08 -2.26 8.73
C VAL A 147 11.56 -2.34 9.01
N PHE A 148 12.10 -1.49 9.89
CA PHE A 148 13.53 -1.53 10.18
C PHE A 148 13.95 -2.88 10.77
N GLY A 149 14.97 -3.51 10.18
CA GLY A 149 15.45 -4.84 10.58
C GLY A 149 14.53 -6.00 10.15
N CYS A 150 13.47 -5.76 9.39
CA CYS A 150 12.63 -6.83 8.87
C CYS A 150 13.40 -7.72 7.90
N ARG A 151 13.35 -9.03 8.13
CA ARG A 151 13.80 -10.03 7.16
C ARG A 151 12.64 -10.33 6.23
N ILE A 152 12.77 -9.97 4.96
CA ILE A 152 11.81 -10.38 3.95
C ILE A 152 12.30 -11.70 3.34
N PRO A 153 11.46 -12.75 3.31
CA PRO A 153 11.79 -13.95 2.55
C PRO A 153 12.06 -13.54 1.11
N LYS A 154 13.16 -14.03 0.54
CA LYS A 154 13.51 -13.78 -0.86
C LYS A 154 12.25 -13.98 -1.71
N PRO A 155 11.84 -13.00 -2.55
CA PRO A 155 10.70 -13.20 -3.43
C PRO A 155 10.96 -14.48 -4.25
N PRO A 156 9.93 -15.27 -4.57
CA PRO A 156 10.10 -16.41 -5.46
C PRO A 156 10.80 -15.90 -6.71
N ALA A 157 11.84 -16.61 -7.16
CA ALA A 157 12.64 -16.19 -8.30
C ALA A 157 11.70 -15.78 -9.43
N HIS A 158 11.77 -14.51 -9.83
CA HIS A 158 10.99 -14.00 -10.95
C HIS A 158 11.34 -14.88 -12.13
N ARG A 159 10.45 -15.79 -12.52
CA ARG A 159 10.56 -16.41 -13.83
C ARG A 159 10.31 -15.26 -14.80
N PRO A 160 11.28 -14.84 -15.62
CA PRO A 160 10.96 -13.92 -16.70
C PRO A 160 9.80 -14.54 -17.46
N ALA A 161 8.78 -13.75 -17.78
CA ALA A 161 7.69 -14.22 -18.61
C ALA A 161 8.32 -14.83 -19.86
N THR A 162 8.20 -16.15 -20.01
CA THR A 162 8.68 -16.83 -21.21
C THR A 162 7.97 -16.13 -22.37
N PRO A 163 8.69 -15.58 -23.36
CA PRO A 163 8.01 -15.07 -24.55
C PRO A 163 7.19 -16.24 -25.07
N ARG A 164 5.87 -16.06 -25.06
CA ARG A 164 4.93 -17.07 -25.50
C ARG A 164 5.24 -17.27 -26.98
N ALA A 165 6.00 -18.31 -27.30
CA ALA A 165 6.27 -18.69 -28.67
C ALA A 165 4.92 -18.79 -29.36
N SER A 166 4.71 -17.92 -30.34
CA SER A 166 3.56 -17.97 -31.22
C SER A 166 3.59 -19.32 -31.94
N ARG A 167 2.93 -20.33 -31.38
CA ARG A 167 2.60 -21.54 -32.12
C ARG A 167 1.66 -21.10 -33.24
N GLY A 168 2.23 -20.92 -34.42
CA GLY A 168 1.49 -20.84 -35.67
C GLY A 168 0.60 -22.07 -35.74
N ARG A 169 -0.69 -21.88 -35.48
CA ARG A 169 -1.70 -22.84 -35.88
C ARG A 169 -1.99 -22.52 -37.34
N ASN A 170 -1.54 -23.39 -38.24
CA ASN A 170 -2.15 -23.50 -39.55
C ASN A 170 -3.58 -23.97 -39.32
N VAL A 171 -4.54 -23.06 -39.48
CA VAL A 171 -5.96 -23.38 -39.52
C VAL A 171 -6.34 -23.41 -40.99
N SER A 172 -6.60 -24.61 -41.51
CA SER A 172 -7.22 -24.79 -42.82
C SER A 172 -8.54 -24.03 -42.86
N ALA A 173 -8.79 -23.31 -43.96
CA ALA A 173 -10.01 -22.55 -44.18
C ALA A 173 -11.21 -23.50 -44.24
N ASP A 174 -12.05 -23.45 -43.20
CA ASP A 174 -13.42 -23.94 -43.25
C ASP A 174 -14.30 -22.74 -43.65
N THR A 175 -14.78 -22.76 -44.90
CA THR A 175 -15.69 -21.77 -45.44
C THR A 175 -17.11 -22.09 -45.00
N SER A 176 -17.50 -21.62 -43.82
CA SER A 176 -18.89 -21.52 -43.42
C SER A 176 -19.21 -20.07 -43.06
N ALA A 177 -20.21 -19.51 -43.73
CA ALA A 177 -20.62 -18.12 -43.59
C ALA A 177 -21.10 -17.80 -42.15
N PRO A 178 -20.81 -16.60 -41.61
CA PRO A 178 -21.26 -16.23 -40.28
C PRO A 178 -22.78 -16.06 -40.23
N PRO A 179 -23.45 -16.47 -39.14
CA PRO A 179 -24.86 -16.17 -38.93
C PRO A 179 -25.08 -14.66 -38.73
N SER A 180 -26.21 -14.17 -39.23
CA SER A 180 -26.62 -12.76 -39.14
C SER A 180 -26.65 -12.27 -37.68
N PRO A 181 -26.27 -11.01 -37.42
CA PRO A 181 -26.32 -10.44 -36.08
C PRO A 181 -27.77 -10.30 -35.61
N GLU A 182 -28.03 -10.73 -34.36
CA GLU A 182 -29.32 -10.49 -33.72
C GLU A 182 -29.54 -8.98 -33.48
N PRO A 183 -30.78 -8.49 -33.58
CA PRO A 183 -31.09 -7.10 -33.32
C PRO A 183 -30.81 -6.76 -31.85
N GLY A 184 -29.99 -5.72 -31.64
CA GLY A 184 -29.64 -5.22 -30.31
C GLY A 184 -30.85 -4.70 -29.53
N PRO A 185 -30.74 -4.61 -28.19
CA PRO A 185 -31.83 -4.14 -27.34
C PRO A 185 -32.19 -2.68 -27.64
N PRO A 186 -33.48 -2.30 -27.50
CA PRO A 186 -33.92 -0.93 -27.74
C PRO A 186 -33.27 0.06 -26.74
N PRO A 187 -33.05 1.32 -27.16
CA PRO A 187 -32.41 2.32 -26.33
C PRO A 187 -33.25 2.66 -25.08
N VAL A 188 -32.58 2.67 -23.93
CA VAL A 188 -33.15 3.08 -22.65
C VAL A 188 -33.38 4.60 -22.66
N ARG A 189 -34.63 5.03 -22.56
CA ARG A 189 -34.97 6.45 -22.40
C ARG A 189 -34.90 6.82 -20.92
N PHE A 190 -33.95 7.69 -20.55
CA PHE A 190 -33.96 8.34 -19.25
C PHE A 190 -35.02 9.45 -19.25
N ARG A 191 -35.99 9.37 -18.33
CA ARG A 191 -36.87 10.50 -18.04
C ARG A 191 -36.11 11.47 -17.15
N HIS A 192 -35.93 12.69 -17.63
CA HIS A 192 -35.64 13.82 -16.75
C HIS A 192 -36.96 14.20 -16.09
N GLU A 193 -37.04 14.01 -14.78
CA GLU A 193 -38.06 14.66 -13.95
C GLU A 193 -37.49 16.01 -13.53
N GLU A 194 -38.21 17.08 -13.87
CA GLU A 194 -38.00 18.45 -13.35
C GLU A 194 -38.55 18.58 -11.92
#